data_AF-A0A519CKS0-F1
#
_entry.id   AF-A0A519CKS0-F1
#
_cell.length_a   1.000
_cell.length_b   1.000
_cell.length_c   1.000
_cell.angle_alpha   90.00
_cell.angle_beta   90.00
_cell.angle_gamma   90.00
#
_symmetry.space_group_name_H-M   'P 1'
#
loop_
_entity.id
_entity.type
_entity.pdbx_description
1 polymer ?
#
loop_
_entity_poly.entity_id
_entity_poly.type
_entity_poly.pdbx_seq_one_letter_code
_entity_poly.pdbx_strand_id
1 'polypeptide(L)' 'MKVIPAIDLMNGQVVRLYKGDPNQKTIYSDDPISVAKKW' A
#
# COMPACT_ATOMS: atom_id res chain seq x y z
N MET A 1 3.70 14.94 -18.56
CA MET A 1 4.13 13.95 -17.54
C MET A 1 2.88 13.35 -16.91
N LYS A 2 2.77 12.02 -16.79
CA LYS A 2 1.64 11.36 -16.10
C LYS A 2 2.12 10.84 -14.74
N VAL A 3 1.36 11.12 -13.68
CA VAL A 3 1.62 10.60 -12.32
C VAL A 3 0.60 9.50 -12.05
N ILE A 4 1.07 8.35 -11.60
CA ILE A 4 0.21 7.19 -11.30
C ILE A 4 0.44 6.83 -9.82
N PRO A 5 -0.52 7.13 -8.93
CA PRO A 5 -0.48 6.70 -7.54
C PRO A 5 -0.44 5.16 -7.46
N ALA A 6 0.27 4.64 -6.46
CA ALA A 6 0.38 3.21 -6.23
C ALA A 6 0.24 2.89 -4.74
N ILE A 7 -0.36 1.73 -4.46
CA ILE A 7 -0.44 1.13 -3.14
C ILE A 7 -0.05 -0.34 -3.25
N ASP A 8 0.67 -0.86 -2.26
CA ASP A 8 1.01 -2.29 -2.20
C ASP A 8 -0.01 -2.99 -1.28
N LEU A 9 -0.48 -4.17 -1.68
CA LEU A 9 -1.48 -4.94 -0.93
C LEU A 9 -0.87 -6.25 -0.42
N MET A 10 -1.09 -6.57 0.86
CA MET A 10 -0.71 -7.84 1.46
C MET A 10 -1.70 -8.21 2.56
N ASN A 11 -2.24 -9.42 2.53
CA ASN A 11 -3.21 -9.94 3.51
C ASN A 11 -4.41 -9.00 3.74
N GLY A 12 -4.93 -8.38 2.69
CA GLY A 12 -6.06 -7.45 2.77
C GLY A 12 -5.71 -6.04 3.28
N GLN A 13 -4.44 -5.75 3.58
CA GLN A 13 -3.99 -4.46 4.11
C GLN A 13 -3.16 -3.69 3.07
N VAL A 14 -3.17 -2.36 3.19
CA VAL A 14 -2.24 -1.47 2.48
C VAL A 14 -0.93 -1.45 3.24
N VAL A 15 0.15 -1.89 2.59
CA VAL A 15 1.47 -2.02 3.20
C VAL A 15 2.53 -1.31 2.38
N ARG A 16 3.72 -1.18 2.97
CA ARG A 16 4.97 -0.91 2.27
C ARG A 16 6.05 -1.79 2.84
N LEU A 17 6.79 -2.47 1.98
CA LEU A 17 7.94 -3.27 2.39
C LEU A 17 9.21 -2.42 2.28
N TYR A 18 10.03 -2.41 3.33
CA TYR A 18 11.36 -1.81 3.22
C TYR A 18 12.24 -2.68 2.33
N LYS A 19 12.67 -2.13 1.18
CA LYS A 19 13.46 -2.84 0.17
C LYS A 19 12.88 -4.20 -0.26
N GLY A 20 11.56 -4.36 -0.18
CA GLY A 20 10.88 -5.60 -0.55
C GLY A 20 10.88 -6.69 0.52
N ASP A 21 11.40 -6.47 1.72
CA ASP A 21 11.41 -7.46 2.81
C ASP A 21 10.03 -7.52 3.52
N PRO A 22 9.29 -8.65 3.43
CA PRO A 22 8.00 -8.82 4.11
C PRO A 22 8.07 -8.75 5.64
N ASN A 23 9.24 -9.02 6.22
CA ASN A 23 9.46 -8.94 7.67
C ASN A 23 9.60 -7.49 8.14
N GLN A 24 9.95 -6.57 7.22
CA GLN A 24 10.08 -5.14 7.48
C GLN A 24 8.96 -4.37 6.78
N LYS A 25 7.71 -4.75 7.07
CA LYS A 25 6.53 -4.10 6.53
C LYS A 25 6.02 -3.00 7.45
N THR A 26 5.56 -1.91 6.84
CA THR A 26 4.73 -0.89 7.49
C THR A 26 3.31 -1.04 6.99
N ILE A 27 2.33 -1.08 7.90
CA ILE A 27 0.90 -1.11 7.58
C ILE A 27 0.38 0.33 7.62
N TYR A 28 -0.33 0.76 6.57
CA TYR A 28 -0.90 2.11 6.46
C TYR A 28 -2.42 2.14 6.63
N SER A 29 -3.11 1.07 6.21
CA SER A 29 -4.57 0.95 6.28
C SER A 29 -4.98 -0.51 6.20
N ASP A 30 -6.12 -0.84 6.81
CA ASP A 30 -6.85 -2.10 6.65
C ASP A 30 -8.01 -2.00 5.65
N ASP A 31 -8.28 -0.81 5.11
CA ASP A 31 -9.25 -0.57 4.02
C ASP A 31 -8.55 -0.09 2.74
N PRO A 32 -8.18 -1.02 1.84
CA PRO A 32 -7.59 -0.69 0.54
C PRO A 32 -8.50 0.12 -0.38
N ILE A 33 -9.82 -0.08 -0.28
CA ILE A 33 -10.79 0.54 -1.19
C ILE A 33 -10.89 2.03 -0.88
N SER A 34 -10.95 2.40 0.39
CA SER A 34 -10.95 3.81 0.80
C SER A 34 -9.66 4.53 0.37
N VAL A 35 -8.50 3.89 0.51
CA VAL A 35 -7.22 4.49 0.08
C VAL A 35 -7.17 4.68 -1.43
N ALA A 36 -7.58 3.68 -2.21
CA ALA A 36 -7.60 3.78 -3.67
C ALA A 36 -8.55 4.88 -4.18
N LYS A 37 -9.68 5.12 -3.49
CA LYS A 37 -10.64 6.18 -3.84
C LYS A 37 -10.20 7.60 -3.46
N LYS A 38 -9.17 7.75 -2.62
CA LYS A 38 -8.68 9.06 -2.18
C LYS A 38 -7.87 9.79 -3.26
N TRP A 39 -7.40 9.07 -4.28
CA TRP A 39 -6.54 9.59 -5.34
C TRP A 39 -7.25 9.52 -6.69
#